data_AF-A0A358GCW6-F1
#
_entry.id   AF-A0A358GCW6-F1
#
_cell.length_a   1.000
_cell.length_b   1.000
_cell.length_c   1.000
_cell.angle_alpha   90.00
_cell.angle_beta   90.00
_cell.angle_gamma   90.00
#
_symmetry.space_group_name_H-M   'P 1'
#
loop_
_entity.id
_entity.type
_entity.pdbx_description
1 polymer ?
#
loop_
_entity_poly.entity_id
_entity_poly.type
_entity_poly.pdbx_seq_one_letter_code
_entity_poly.pdbx_strand_id
1 'polypeptide(L)'
;MTSIKTNASESAHHGSILQMVRSIPGAAREVWRGKQAAWQASTQLRHPLRDMAWDSDMAATLQTEVERLLPGNESGFARHTLSALVCEEDCIILEEIITLTQENNRSNITRTAAYLECYEQYPELHWALLAHMVSRNGGYHMTDLQSDLMHNLQNQTDSEHMYRLLERCNALIFQDAYPQLLLYMNSRRIGRSCFHLLPHFHVSAFMTPFWERFWLERCSSLLSVALIINEQNYIESRVVQHPYFQKEVLSKPAFHLHNLAGLNHIVFPLGRGKGLAGRVIEHFGKLDERIMFGKGLYAMLFGVEQVFTQVLEFARSVPHHGSRAEYWPGLFTAHEDEAGEDELYSQELLDQEWLAEGQRLYSPELLAVWGDTPYEPITRQDWLQNRDCLGHLTIPRRPWLFEMSHEHRYGMLKTALAHDAQTLTH
;
A
#
# COMPACT_ATOMS: atom_id res chain seq x y z
N MET A 1 -26.15 -9.31 59.70
CA MET A 1 -25.82 -8.00 59.11
C MET A 1 -25.22 -8.27 57.75
N THR A 2 -26.07 -8.28 56.73
CA THR A 2 -25.72 -8.57 55.35
C THR A 2 -25.86 -7.30 54.53
N SER A 3 -25.00 -7.23 53.52
CA SER A 3 -25.03 -6.31 52.37
C SER A 3 -24.43 -4.92 52.59
N ILE A 4 -23.33 -4.65 51.87
CA ILE A 4 -23.07 -3.49 51.00
C ILE A 4 -21.78 -3.84 50.25
N LYS A 5 -21.88 -4.27 48.98
CA LYS A 5 -20.79 -4.25 47.98
C LYS A 5 -21.34 -4.72 46.61
N THR A 6 -22.21 -3.94 45.97
CA THR A 6 -22.68 -4.26 44.60
C THR A 6 -23.18 -3.08 43.73
N ASN A 7 -22.97 -1.80 44.07
CA ASN A 7 -23.55 -0.69 43.27
C ASN A 7 -22.55 0.22 42.52
N ALA A 8 -21.24 0.01 42.65
CA ALA A 8 -20.25 0.89 42.03
C ALA A 8 -19.86 0.49 40.59
N SER A 9 -19.82 -0.81 40.27
CA SER A 9 -19.47 -1.27 38.92
C SER A 9 -20.62 -1.13 37.92
N GLU A 10 -21.85 -1.49 38.30
CA GLU A 10 -23.03 -1.38 37.40
C GLU A 10 -23.35 0.06 36.99
N SER A 11 -23.10 1.05 37.87
CA SER A 11 -23.35 2.47 37.56
C SER A 11 -22.32 3.09 36.62
N ALA A 12 -21.05 2.64 36.69
CA ALA A 12 -20.00 3.02 35.74
C ALA A 12 -20.28 2.42 34.33
N HIS A 13 -20.69 1.16 34.27
CA HIS A 13 -21.05 0.50 33.01
C HIS A 13 -22.28 1.13 32.31
N HIS A 14 -23.32 1.48 33.08
CA HIS A 14 -24.49 2.18 32.51
C HIS A 14 -24.16 3.62 32.08
N GLY A 15 -23.27 4.32 32.80
CA GLY A 15 -22.81 5.65 32.40
C GLY A 15 -22.03 5.65 31.08
N SER A 16 -21.16 4.67 30.88
CA SER A 16 -20.30 4.53 29.70
C SER A 16 -21.09 4.14 28.43
N ILE A 17 -22.04 3.19 28.53
CA ILE A 17 -22.92 2.83 27.41
C ILE A 17 -23.83 4.01 27.02
N LEU A 18 -24.34 4.76 28.01
CA LEU A 18 -25.16 5.95 27.74
C LEU A 18 -24.33 7.09 27.11
N GLN A 19 -23.03 7.20 27.43
CA GLN A 19 -22.08 8.11 26.78
C GLN A 19 -21.80 7.71 25.32
N MET A 20 -21.60 6.42 25.05
CA MET A 20 -21.39 5.90 23.69
C MET A 20 -22.62 6.12 22.80
N VAL A 21 -23.85 6.00 23.33
CA VAL A 21 -25.08 6.35 22.59
C VAL A 21 -25.23 7.86 22.40
N ARG A 22 -24.73 8.69 23.33
CA ARG A 22 -24.72 10.15 23.23
C ARG A 22 -23.66 10.71 22.30
N SER A 23 -22.61 9.97 21.97
CA SER A 23 -21.57 10.40 21.01
C SER A 23 -21.98 10.20 19.55
N ILE A 24 -23.00 9.38 19.26
CA ILE A 24 -23.49 9.09 17.89
C ILE A 24 -23.92 10.35 17.11
N PRO A 25 -24.68 11.32 17.68
CA PRO A 25 -25.01 12.57 16.98
C PRO A 25 -23.79 13.46 16.74
N GLY A 26 -22.81 13.44 17.66
CA GLY A 26 -21.53 14.15 17.53
C GLY A 26 -20.70 13.57 16.38
N ALA A 27 -20.57 12.24 16.33
CA ALA A 27 -19.87 11.52 15.27
C ALA A 27 -20.48 11.78 13.88
N ALA A 28 -21.80 11.79 13.75
CA ALA A 28 -22.47 12.09 12.48
C ALA A 28 -22.21 13.53 11.98
N ARG A 29 -22.16 14.50 12.91
CA ARG A 29 -21.85 15.89 12.61
C ARG A 29 -20.39 16.07 12.19
N GLU A 30 -19.46 15.38 12.85
CA GLU A 30 -18.04 15.39 12.51
C GLU A 30 -17.77 14.72 11.15
N VAL A 31 -18.47 13.65 10.80
CA VAL A 31 -18.40 13.06 9.44
C VAL A 31 -18.81 14.06 8.37
N TRP A 32 -19.89 14.82 8.59
CA TRP A 32 -20.37 15.79 7.61
C TRP A 32 -19.39 16.97 7.45
N ARG A 33 -18.88 17.49 8.57
CA ARG A 33 -17.84 18.53 8.57
C ARG A 33 -16.56 18.05 7.90
N GLY A 34 -16.10 16.84 8.22
CA GLY A 34 -14.91 16.23 7.65
C GLY A 34 -15.04 16.05 6.14
N LYS A 35 -16.20 15.63 5.63
CA LYS A 35 -16.45 15.58 4.18
C LYS A 35 -16.39 16.95 3.53
N GLN A 36 -17.00 17.97 4.14
CA GLN A 36 -16.93 19.33 3.60
C GLN A 36 -15.49 19.88 3.59
N ALA A 37 -14.74 19.66 4.67
CA ALA A 37 -13.34 20.05 4.79
C ALA A 37 -12.46 19.34 3.75
N ALA A 38 -12.62 18.03 3.58
CA ALA A 38 -11.88 17.25 2.59
C ALA A 38 -12.16 17.73 1.16
N TRP A 39 -13.39 18.12 0.84
CA TRP A 39 -13.72 18.71 -0.47
C TRP A 39 -13.03 20.06 -0.70
N GLN A 40 -13.04 20.93 0.31
CA GLN A 40 -12.38 22.24 0.24
C GLN A 40 -10.86 22.07 0.10
N ALA A 41 -10.25 21.26 0.96
CA ALA A 41 -8.81 21.01 0.95
C ALA A 41 -8.35 20.29 -0.32
N SER A 42 -9.09 19.28 -0.80
CA SER A 42 -8.81 18.66 -2.11
C SER A 42 -8.86 19.70 -3.23
N THR A 43 -9.82 20.62 -3.21
CA THR A 43 -9.93 21.68 -4.23
C THR A 43 -8.72 22.62 -4.21
N GLN A 44 -8.20 22.96 -3.03
CA GLN A 44 -7.00 23.79 -2.88
C GLN A 44 -5.73 23.06 -3.36
N LEU A 45 -5.63 21.76 -3.10
CA LEU A 45 -4.47 20.95 -3.49
C LEU A 45 -4.44 20.61 -4.99
N ARG A 46 -5.59 20.59 -5.68
CA ARG A 46 -5.71 20.17 -7.10
C ARG A 46 -4.85 20.96 -8.09
N HIS A 47 -4.42 22.16 -7.75
CA HIS A 47 -3.70 23.04 -8.66
C HIS A 47 -2.31 23.41 -8.12
N PRO A 48 -1.28 23.54 -8.98
CA PRO A 48 -1.32 23.33 -10.41
C PRO A 48 -1.35 21.83 -10.78
N LEU A 49 -1.99 21.54 -11.91
CA LEU A 49 -2.03 20.20 -12.46
C LEU A 49 -0.72 19.92 -13.21
N ARG A 50 -0.21 18.70 -13.08
CA ARG A 50 0.90 18.19 -13.88
C ARG A 50 0.37 17.41 -15.06
N ASP A 51 0.95 17.61 -16.23
CA ASP A 51 0.74 16.67 -17.32
C ASP A 51 1.44 15.35 -16.99
N MET A 52 0.69 14.24 -17.14
CA MET A 52 1.23 12.90 -16.95
C MET A 52 1.87 12.35 -18.24
N ALA A 53 1.77 13.09 -19.35
CA ALA A 53 2.29 12.70 -20.66
C ALA A 53 1.77 11.32 -21.13
N TRP A 54 0.48 11.08 -20.94
CA TRP A 54 -0.17 9.85 -21.37
C TRP A 54 -0.33 9.83 -22.90
N ASP A 55 0.27 8.85 -23.55
CA ASP A 55 0.13 8.62 -25.00
C ASP A 55 -0.91 7.52 -25.27
N SER A 56 -2.04 7.91 -25.86
CA SER A 56 -3.15 6.99 -26.15
C SER A 56 -2.90 6.12 -27.37
N ASP A 57 -2.16 6.62 -28.36
CA ASP A 57 -1.86 5.88 -29.59
C ASP A 57 -0.81 4.80 -29.31
N MET A 58 0.19 5.14 -28.49
CA MET A 58 1.15 4.17 -27.97
C MET A 58 0.48 3.13 -27.08
N ALA A 59 -0.46 3.52 -26.22
CA ALA A 59 -1.24 2.58 -25.41
C ALA A 59 -1.97 1.56 -26.31
N ALA A 60 -2.66 2.02 -27.36
CA ALA A 60 -3.36 1.13 -28.30
C ALA A 60 -2.39 0.21 -29.07
N THR A 61 -1.21 0.73 -29.43
CA THR A 61 -0.17 -0.05 -30.09
C THR A 61 0.36 -1.16 -29.17
N LEU A 62 0.71 -0.82 -27.92
CA LEU A 62 1.18 -1.76 -26.92
C LEU A 62 0.11 -2.81 -26.57
N GLN A 63 -1.16 -2.42 -26.52
CA GLN A 63 -2.26 -3.37 -26.33
C GLN A 63 -2.28 -4.44 -27.44
N THR A 64 -2.07 -4.01 -28.70
CA THR A 64 -2.00 -4.92 -29.85
C THR A 64 -0.74 -5.81 -29.80
N GLU A 65 0.39 -5.27 -29.35
CA GLU A 65 1.63 -6.05 -29.16
C GLU A 65 1.46 -7.14 -28.09
N VAL A 66 0.88 -6.80 -26.93
CA VAL A 66 0.57 -7.77 -25.86
C VAL A 66 -0.41 -8.83 -26.34
N GLU A 67 -1.43 -8.46 -27.11
CA GLU A 67 -2.41 -9.42 -27.66
C GLU A 67 -1.75 -10.50 -28.53
N ARG A 68 -0.66 -10.16 -29.24
CA ARG A 68 0.11 -11.12 -30.05
C ARG A 68 0.95 -12.09 -29.21
N LEU A 69 1.20 -11.78 -27.94
CA LEU A 69 1.93 -12.63 -26.99
C LEU A 69 1.03 -13.68 -26.33
N LEU A 70 -0.29 -13.59 -26.49
CA LEU A 70 -1.23 -14.52 -25.88
C LEU A 70 -1.04 -15.96 -26.40
N PRO A 71 -1.23 -16.97 -25.53
CA PRO A 71 -1.20 -18.37 -25.94
C PRO A 71 -2.16 -18.65 -27.11
N GLY A 72 -1.69 -19.38 -28.13
CA GLY A 72 -2.49 -19.70 -29.33
C GLY A 72 -2.39 -18.71 -30.48
N ASN A 73 -1.81 -17.52 -30.28
CA ASN A 73 -1.53 -16.53 -31.34
C ASN A 73 -0.11 -16.69 -31.93
N GLU A 74 0.49 -17.89 -31.87
CA GLU A 74 1.92 -18.15 -32.11
C GLU A 74 2.52 -17.37 -33.29
N SER A 75 3.15 -16.24 -32.97
CA SER A 75 4.22 -15.65 -33.77
C SER A 75 5.55 -15.98 -33.07
N GLY A 76 6.60 -16.23 -33.84
CA GLY A 76 7.90 -16.76 -33.35
C GLY A 76 8.63 -15.93 -32.28
N PHE A 77 8.10 -14.76 -31.89
CA PHE A 77 8.67 -13.88 -30.89
C PHE A 77 8.72 -14.51 -29.48
N ALA A 78 7.66 -15.23 -29.07
CA ALA A 78 7.61 -15.90 -27.76
C ALA A 78 8.62 -17.06 -27.62
N ARG A 79 9.03 -17.68 -28.74
CA ARG A 79 10.09 -18.70 -28.75
C ARG A 79 11.50 -18.10 -28.73
N HIS A 80 11.67 -16.85 -29.18
CA HIS A 80 12.99 -16.22 -29.29
C HIS A 80 13.51 -15.69 -27.94
N THR A 81 12.66 -15.18 -27.06
CA THR A 81 13.11 -14.62 -25.75
C THR A 81 13.60 -15.69 -24.78
N LEU A 82 13.08 -16.92 -24.87
CA LEU A 82 13.58 -18.07 -24.09
C LEU A 82 14.82 -18.74 -24.71
N SER A 83 15.21 -18.32 -25.92
CA SER A 83 16.27 -18.93 -26.74
C SER A 83 17.46 -17.99 -27.00
N ALA A 84 17.40 -16.75 -26.50
CA ALA A 84 18.54 -15.85 -26.58
C ALA A 84 19.71 -16.48 -25.80
N LEU A 85 20.82 -16.75 -26.48
CA LEU A 85 22.04 -17.24 -25.86
C LEU A 85 22.51 -16.18 -24.84
N VAL A 86 22.43 -16.52 -23.56
CA VAL A 86 22.92 -15.71 -22.45
C VAL A 86 24.45 -15.68 -22.55
N CYS A 87 25.02 -14.49 -22.67
CA CYS A 87 26.48 -14.33 -22.66
C CYS A 87 27.04 -14.21 -21.23
N GLU A 88 28.36 -14.21 -21.06
CA GLU A 88 28.99 -14.06 -19.75
C GLU A 88 28.59 -12.76 -19.05
N GLU A 89 28.49 -11.65 -19.79
CA GLU A 89 28.02 -10.36 -19.26
C GLU A 89 26.57 -10.45 -18.75
N ASP A 90 25.71 -11.18 -19.46
CA ASP A 90 24.32 -11.38 -19.03
C ASP A 90 24.26 -12.20 -17.74
N CYS A 91 25.10 -13.23 -17.60
CA CYS A 91 25.18 -14.02 -16.36
C CYS A 91 25.54 -13.14 -15.15
N ILE A 92 26.48 -12.21 -15.32
CA ILE A 92 26.89 -11.26 -14.26
C ILE A 92 25.71 -10.36 -13.87
N ILE A 93 24.99 -9.80 -14.85
CA ILE A 93 23.81 -8.95 -14.60
C ILE A 93 22.72 -9.75 -13.87
N LEU A 94 22.46 -10.98 -14.30
CA LEU A 94 21.46 -11.85 -13.66
C LEU A 94 21.83 -12.13 -12.20
N GLU A 95 23.08 -12.50 -11.93
CA GLU A 95 23.57 -12.81 -10.58
C GLU A 95 23.52 -11.58 -9.67
N GLU A 96 23.96 -10.42 -10.16
CA GLU A 96 23.90 -9.14 -9.43
C GLU A 96 22.45 -8.80 -9.05
N ILE A 97 21.53 -8.84 -10.02
CA ILE A 97 20.13 -8.49 -9.80
C ILE A 97 19.46 -9.50 -8.85
N ILE A 98 19.67 -10.81 -9.02
CA ILE A 98 19.10 -11.84 -8.14
C ILE A 98 19.58 -11.63 -6.70
N THR A 99 20.87 -11.37 -6.49
CA THR A 99 21.44 -11.13 -5.18
C THR A 99 20.82 -9.89 -4.53
N LEU A 100 20.81 -8.76 -5.24
CA LEU A 100 20.23 -7.51 -4.74
C LEU A 100 18.73 -7.64 -4.45
N THR A 101 17.99 -8.39 -5.27
CA THR A 101 16.57 -8.66 -5.01
C THR A 101 16.38 -9.47 -3.74
N GLN A 102 17.18 -10.50 -3.49
CA GLN A 102 17.09 -11.29 -2.24
C GLN A 102 17.43 -10.45 -1.02
N GLU A 103 18.52 -9.68 -1.08
CA GLU A 103 19.00 -8.85 0.02
C GLU A 103 17.99 -7.76 0.42
N ASN A 104 17.35 -7.12 -0.57
CA ASN A 104 16.39 -6.05 -0.34
C ASN A 104 14.95 -6.53 -0.14
N ASN A 105 14.66 -7.81 -0.39
CA ASN A 105 13.35 -8.40 -0.10
C ASN A 105 13.24 -9.01 1.31
N ARG A 106 14.24 -8.83 2.17
CA ARG A 106 14.26 -9.41 3.52
C ARG A 106 13.16 -8.89 4.44
N SER A 107 12.82 -7.61 4.31
CA SER A 107 11.75 -6.97 5.10
C SER A 107 11.09 -5.81 4.36
N ASN A 108 9.92 -5.38 4.83
CA ASN A 108 9.20 -4.24 4.27
C ASN A 108 10.07 -2.96 4.31
N ILE A 109 10.86 -2.77 5.36
CA ILE A 109 11.77 -1.63 5.49
C ILE A 109 12.76 -1.57 4.32
N THR A 110 13.38 -2.70 4.02
CA THR A 110 14.44 -2.78 2.99
C THR A 110 13.88 -2.64 1.59
N ARG A 111 12.71 -3.24 1.34
CA ARG A 111 12.00 -3.08 0.06
C ARG A 111 11.63 -1.63 -0.19
N THR A 112 11.06 -1.00 0.83
CA THR A 112 10.58 0.37 0.77
C THR A 112 11.74 1.34 0.52
N ALA A 113 12.88 1.15 1.19
CA ALA A 113 14.07 1.94 0.96
C ALA A 113 14.62 1.78 -0.48
N ALA A 114 14.69 0.55 -0.98
CA ALA A 114 15.18 0.25 -2.32
C ALA A 114 14.35 0.92 -3.43
N TYR A 115 13.02 1.00 -3.27
CA TYR A 115 12.17 1.75 -4.20
C TYR A 115 12.48 3.24 -4.25
N LEU A 116 12.72 3.88 -3.10
CA LEU A 116 13.09 5.30 -3.07
C LEU A 116 14.46 5.51 -3.73
N GLU A 117 15.42 4.63 -3.48
CA GLU A 117 16.73 4.68 -4.10
C GLU A 117 16.66 4.59 -5.64
N CYS A 118 15.85 3.65 -6.18
CA CYS A 118 15.61 3.57 -7.63
C CYS A 118 15.08 4.90 -8.18
N TYR A 119 14.13 5.52 -7.49
CA TYR A 119 13.52 6.77 -7.93
C TYR A 119 14.47 7.97 -7.87
N GLU A 120 15.25 8.10 -6.78
CA GLU A 120 16.23 9.18 -6.63
C GLU A 120 17.28 9.14 -7.75
N GLN A 121 17.71 7.94 -8.15
CA GLN A 121 18.69 7.77 -9.23
C GLN A 121 18.07 7.94 -10.63
N TYR A 122 16.82 7.50 -10.81
CA TYR A 122 16.12 7.51 -12.11
C TYR A 122 14.68 8.04 -11.95
N PRO A 123 14.47 9.37 -11.87
CA PRO A 123 13.17 9.96 -11.58
C PRO A 123 12.09 9.68 -12.64
N GLU A 124 12.46 9.21 -13.84
CA GLU A 124 11.51 8.72 -14.84
C GLU A 124 10.81 7.41 -14.44
N LEU A 125 11.34 6.66 -13.46
CA LEU A 125 10.72 5.45 -12.90
C LEU A 125 9.62 5.85 -11.90
N HIS A 126 8.58 6.54 -12.35
CA HIS A 126 7.50 7.04 -11.50
C HIS A 126 6.90 5.95 -10.58
N TRP A 127 6.75 4.72 -11.08
CA TRP A 127 6.25 3.60 -10.30
C TRP A 127 7.10 3.32 -9.06
N ALA A 128 8.42 3.56 -9.07
CA ALA A 128 9.28 3.33 -7.91
C ALA A 128 8.90 4.25 -6.73
N LEU A 129 8.65 5.56 -6.97
CA LEU A 129 8.16 6.45 -5.91
C LEU A 129 6.76 6.05 -5.43
N LEU A 130 5.88 5.64 -6.35
CA LEU A 130 4.55 5.17 -5.98
C LEU A 130 4.64 3.92 -5.09
N ALA A 131 5.46 2.93 -5.48
CA ALA A 131 5.68 1.70 -4.75
C ALA A 131 6.33 1.96 -3.37
N HIS A 132 7.29 2.88 -3.29
CA HIS A 132 7.82 3.36 -2.01
C HIS A 132 6.68 3.83 -1.08
N MET A 133 5.84 4.76 -1.55
CA MET A 133 4.79 5.33 -0.72
C MET A 133 3.69 4.32 -0.35
N VAL A 134 3.31 3.42 -1.26
CA VAL A 134 2.34 2.35 -0.98
C VAL A 134 2.93 1.31 -0.01
N SER A 135 4.21 0.95 -0.16
CA SER A 135 4.86 -0.03 0.71
C SER A 135 5.05 0.49 2.14
N ARG A 136 5.26 1.81 2.32
CA ARG A 136 5.22 2.44 3.65
C ARG A 136 3.88 2.25 4.37
N ASN A 137 2.78 2.29 3.61
CA ASN A 137 1.45 1.99 4.17
C ASN A 137 1.35 0.53 4.58
N GLY A 138 1.88 -0.39 3.76
CA GLY A 138 2.02 -1.79 4.13
C GLY A 138 2.80 -1.99 5.43
N GLY A 139 3.89 -1.24 5.63
CA GLY A 139 4.71 -1.31 6.84
C GLY A 139 3.92 -0.95 8.10
N TYR A 140 3.25 0.21 8.13
CA TYR A 140 2.47 0.58 9.32
C TYR A 140 1.20 -0.25 9.49
N HIS A 141 0.61 -0.76 8.41
CA HIS A 141 -0.48 -1.74 8.50
C HIS A 141 -0.05 -3.03 9.21
N MET A 142 1.21 -3.45 9.08
CA MET A 142 1.74 -4.62 9.77
C MET A 142 1.95 -4.35 11.27
N THR A 143 2.47 -3.17 11.65
CA THR A 143 2.71 -2.82 13.05
C THR A 143 1.44 -2.50 13.81
N ASP A 144 0.43 -1.92 13.14
CA ASP A 144 -0.85 -1.64 13.77
C ASP A 144 -1.56 -2.88 14.30
N LEU A 145 -1.25 -4.06 13.77
CA LEU A 145 -1.76 -5.34 14.28
C LEU A 145 -1.37 -5.59 15.75
N GLN A 146 -0.30 -4.91 16.21
CA GLN A 146 0.24 -4.92 17.56
C GLN A 146 0.12 -3.54 18.25
N SER A 147 -0.75 -2.65 17.74
CA SER A 147 -1.00 -1.34 18.36
C SER A 147 -2.06 -1.41 19.47
N ASP A 148 -2.10 -0.36 20.31
CA ASP A 148 -3.08 -0.22 21.40
C ASP A 148 -4.51 -0.38 20.91
N LEU A 149 -4.85 0.19 19.76
CA LEU A 149 -6.21 0.15 19.23
C LEU A 149 -6.65 -1.24 18.75
N MET A 150 -5.71 -2.16 18.47
CA MET A 150 -6.01 -3.49 17.93
C MET A 150 -5.91 -4.61 18.96
N HIS A 151 -5.25 -4.38 20.09
CA HIS A 151 -4.83 -5.46 21.00
C HIS A 151 -5.99 -6.33 21.53
N ASN A 152 -7.18 -5.75 21.76
CA ASN A 152 -8.36 -6.46 22.26
C ASN A 152 -9.38 -6.83 21.16
N LEU A 153 -9.18 -6.35 19.93
CA LEU A 153 -10.10 -6.52 18.80
C LEU A 153 -9.83 -7.78 17.99
N GLN A 154 -8.67 -8.39 18.17
CA GLN A 154 -8.28 -9.61 17.52
C GLN A 154 -7.39 -10.46 18.42
N ASN A 155 -7.43 -11.78 18.22
CA ASN A 155 -6.49 -12.67 18.89
C ASN A 155 -5.16 -12.70 18.12
N GLN A 156 -4.10 -13.16 18.81
CA GLN A 156 -2.75 -13.25 18.26
C GLN A 156 -2.68 -14.07 16.95
N THR A 157 -3.45 -15.16 16.86
CA THR A 157 -3.48 -16.01 15.67
C THR A 157 -4.01 -15.26 14.44
N ASP A 158 -5.10 -14.49 14.59
CA ASP A 158 -5.65 -13.70 13.49
C ASP A 158 -4.71 -12.55 13.10
N SER A 159 -4.01 -11.93 14.07
CA SER A 159 -2.94 -10.96 13.81
C SER A 159 -1.81 -11.58 12.98
N GLU A 160 -1.34 -12.77 13.31
CA GLU A 160 -0.30 -13.47 12.56
C GLU A 160 -0.74 -13.81 11.13
N HIS A 161 -2.00 -14.23 10.95
CA HIS A 161 -2.56 -14.49 9.63
C HIS A 161 -2.63 -13.22 8.78
N MET A 162 -3.04 -12.10 9.37
CA MET A 162 -3.08 -10.80 8.69
C MET A 162 -1.67 -10.32 8.34
N TYR A 163 -0.72 -10.41 9.27
CA TYR A 163 0.68 -10.08 9.03
C TYR A 163 1.23 -10.89 7.85
N ARG A 164 1.01 -12.20 7.82
CA ARG A 164 1.44 -13.07 6.70
C ARG A 164 0.82 -12.65 5.38
N LEU A 165 -0.45 -12.24 5.35
CA LEU A 165 -1.09 -11.73 4.14
C LEU A 165 -0.39 -10.47 3.64
N LEU A 166 -0.22 -9.48 4.52
CA LEU A 166 0.42 -8.20 4.19
C LEU A 166 1.86 -8.40 3.73
N GLU A 167 2.64 -9.19 4.46
CA GLU A 167 4.04 -9.47 4.15
C GLU A 167 4.17 -10.22 2.83
N ARG A 168 3.33 -11.24 2.59
CA ARG A 168 3.33 -11.99 1.34
C ARG A 168 2.99 -11.12 0.14
N CYS A 169 1.99 -10.23 0.25
CA CYS A 169 1.69 -9.25 -0.80
C CYS A 169 2.93 -8.41 -1.13
N ASN A 170 3.49 -7.72 -0.13
CA ASN A 170 4.61 -6.79 -0.33
C ASN A 170 5.85 -7.51 -0.89
N ALA A 171 6.17 -8.70 -0.38
CA ALA A 171 7.33 -9.47 -0.81
C ALA A 171 7.20 -9.97 -2.25
N LEU A 172 6.00 -10.42 -2.66
CA LEU A 172 5.75 -10.89 -4.03
C LEU A 172 5.80 -9.75 -5.04
N ILE A 173 5.21 -8.61 -4.71
CA ILE A 173 5.24 -7.41 -5.56
C ILE A 173 6.69 -6.98 -5.78
N PHE A 174 7.49 -6.93 -4.70
CA PHE A 174 8.90 -6.56 -4.79
C PHE A 174 9.72 -7.56 -5.58
N GLN A 175 9.53 -8.85 -5.34
CA GLN A 175 10.24 -9.90 -6.06
C GLN A 175 10.01 -9.85 -7.58
N ASP A 176 8.82 -9.45 -8.02
CA ASP A 176 8.51 -9.33 -9.45
C ASP A 176 8.99 -7.99 -10.03
N ALA A 177 8.68 -6.86 -9.37
CA ALA A 177 8.92 -5.54 -9.94
C ALA A 177 10.37 -5.04 -9.77
N TYR A 178 11.03 -5.31 -8.65
CA TYR A 178 12.36 -4.76 -8.35
C TYR A 178 13.44 -5.24 -9.33
N PRO A 179 13.53 -6.53 -9.73
CA PRO A 179 14.45 -6.95 -10.78
C PRO A 179 14.27 -6.19 -12.10
N GLN A 180 13.03 -5.83 -12.45
CA GLN A 180 12.74 -5.07 -13.67
C GLN A 180 13.31 -3.65 -13.59
N LEU A 181 13.18 -2.99 -12.43
CA LEU A 181 13.76 -1.67 -12.18
C LEU A 181 15.30 -1.75 -12.28
N LEU A 182 15.92 -2.72 -11.60
CA LEU A 182 17.37 -2.92 -11.64
C LEU A 182 17.89 -3.23 -13.05
N LEU A 183 17.13 -3.97 -13.84
CA LEU A 183 17.48 -4.28 -15.23
C LEU A 183 17.46 -3.02 -16.10
N TYR A 184 16.49 -2.13 -15.90
CA TYR A 184 16.49 -0.82 -16.56
C TYR A 184 17.69 0.03 -16.13
N MET A 185 17.99 0.10 -14.83
CA MET A 185 19.14 0.86 -14.31
C MET A 185 20.47 0.31 -14.88
N ASN A 186 20.62 -1.01 -14.96
CA ASN A 186 21.75 -1.65 -15.62
C ASN A 186 21.82 -1.34 -17.11
N SER A 187 20.69 -1.42 -17.81
CA SER A 187 20.60 -1.06 -19.24
C SER A 187 21.05 0.38 -19.47
N ARG A 188 20.63 1.31 -18.59
CA ARG A 188 21.04 2.72 -18.62
C ARG A 188 22.54 2.91 -18.39
N ARG A 189 23.13 2.17 -17.44
CA ARG A 189 24.57 2.21 -17.14
C ARG A 189 25.42 1.69 -18.29
N ILE A 190 24.99 0.60 -18.94
CA ILE A 190 25.73 -0.05 -20.04
C ILE A 190 25.46 0.62 -21.39
N GLY A 191 24.35 1.33 -21.52
CA GLY A 191 23.97 2.06 -22.74
C GLY A 191 23.28 1.20 -23.81
N ARG A 192 22.75 0.01 -23.44
CA ARG A 192 21.98 -0.87 -24.33
C ARG A 192 20.82 -1.50 -23.58
N SER A 193 19.77 -1.90 -24.31
CA SER A 193 18.66 -2.68 -23.73
C SER A 193 19.16 -4.06 -23.28
N CYS A 194 18.77 -4.45 -22.07
CA CYS A 194 18.99 -5.80 -21.53
C CYS A 194 17.67 -6.54 -21.26
N PHE A 195 16.55 -6.09 -21.84
CA PHE A 195 15.21 -6.63 -21.53
C PHE A 195 14.96 -8.05 -22.06
N HIS A 196 15.86 -8.59 -22.89
CA HIS A 196 15.89 -10.03 -23.18
C HIS A 196 16.09 -10.90 -21.93
N LEU A 197 16.60 -10.31 -20.83
CA LEU A 197 16.79 -10.99 -19.55
C LEU A 197 15.53 -11.07 -18.67
N LEU A 198 14.45 -10.35 -19.00
CA LEU A 198 13.21 -10.35 -18.20
C LEU A 198 12.66 -11.77 -17.88
N PRO A 199 12.62 -12.73 -18.83
CA PRO A 199 12.11 -14.07 -18.54
C PRO A 199 12.91 -14.85 -17.49
N HIS A 200 14.21 -14.53 -17.33
CA HIS A 200 15.06 -15.16 -16.33
C HIS A 200 14.70 -14.74 -14.89
N PHE A 201 14.02 -13.60 -14.74
CA PHE A 201 13.42 -13.16 -13.47
C PHE A 201 11.98 -13.64 -13.29
N HIS A 202 11.45 -14.45 -14.21
CA HIS A 202 10.06 -14.93 -14.24
C HIS A 202 9.01 -13.81 -14.32
N VAL A 203 9.41 -12.66 -14.88
CA VAL A 203 8.51 -11.56 -15.19
C VAL A 203 7.57 -11.98 -16.31
N SER A 204 6.29 -11.63 -16.20
CA SER A 204 5.29 -11.92 -17.23
C SER A 204 5.70 -11.35 -18.59
N ALA A 205 5.45 -12.11 -19.66
CA ALA A 205 5.65 -11.65 -21.03
C ALA A 205 4.86 -10.36 -21.33
N PHE A 206 3.81 -10.08 -20.54
CA PHE A 206 3.08 -8.81 -20.56
C PHE A 206 4.00 -7.59 -20.46
N MET A 207 5.04 -7.63 -19.62
CA MET A 207 5.88 -6.46 -19.33
C MET A 207 6.93 -6.16 -20.41
N THR A 208 7.30 -7.15 -21.24
CA THR A 208 8.33 -7.01 -22.26
C THR A 208 8.12 -5.82 -23.21
N PRO A 209 6.96 -5.68 -23.90
CA PRO A 209 6.76 -4.56 -24.84
C PRO A 209 6.79 -3.19 -24.14
N PHE A 210 6.34 -3.11 -22.88
CA PHE A 210 6.37 -1.84 -22.13
C PHE A 210 7.78 -1.41 -21.77
N TRP A 211 8.65 -2.34 -21.38
CA TRP A 211 10.05 -2.03 -21.10
C TRP A 211 10.85 -1.65 -22.34
N GLU A 212 10.66 -2.38 -23.45
CA GLU A 212 11.29 -2.05 -24.73
C GLU A 212 10.83 -0.67 -25.24
N ARG A 213 9.54 -0.36 -25.09
CA ARG A 213 9.02 0.96 -25.44
C ARG A 213 9.53 2.05 -24.52
N PHE A 214 9.56 1.81 -23.21
CA PHE A 214 10.10 2.75 -22.24
C PHE A 214 11.59 3.03 -22.47
N TRP A 215 12.36 2.03 -22.92
CA TRP A 215 13.77 2.18 -23.32
C TRP A 215 13.98 3.21 -24.45
N LEU A 216 13.00 3.39 -25.33
CA LEU A 216 13.09 4.31 -26.44
C LEU A 216 12.50 5.68 -26.09
N GLU A 217 11.35 5.69 -25.42
CA GLU A 217 10.48 6.88 -25.37
C GLU A 217 10.31 7.48 -23.96
N ARG A 218 10.71 6.75 -22.91
CA ARG A 218 10.63 7.21 -21.51
C ARG A 218 9.22 7.65 -21.07
N CYS A 219 8.16 7.04 -21.62
CA CYS A 219 6.79 7.32 -21.19
C CYS A 219 6.51 6.70 -19.82
N SER A 220 6.80 7.45 -18.75
CA SER A 220 6.66 7.00 -17.36
C SER A 220 5.25 6.60 -16.98
N SER A 221 4.23 7.28 -17.54
CA SER A 221 2.83 6.93 -17.24
C SER A 221 2.42 5.59 -17.80
N LEU A 222 2.86 5.24 -19.01
CA LEU A 222 2.53 3.95 -19.61
C LEU A 222 3.22 2.81 -18.87
N LEU A 223 4.52 2.95 -18.59
CA LEU A 223 5.26 1.95 -17.81
C LEU A 223 4.64 1.78 -16.41
N SER A 224 4.28 2.86 -15.74
CA SER A 224 3.70 2.78 -14.39
C SER A 224 2.33 2.11 -14.39
N VAL A 225 1.47 2.39 -15.38
CA VAL A 225 0.19 1.69 -15.52
C VAL A 225 0.41 0.21 -15.83
N ALA A 226 1.37 -0.13 -16.67
CA ALA A 226 1.71 -1.52 -16.96
C ALA A 226 2.19 -2.26 -15.70
N LEU A 227 3.11 -1.66 -14.94
CA LEU A 227 3.59 -2.23 -13.66
C LEU A 227 2.44 -2.41 -12.67
N ILE A 228 1.50 -1.46 -12.56
CA ILE A 228 0.28 -1.62 -11.72
C ILE A 228 -0.57 -2.79 -12.20
N ILE A 229 -0.83 -2.92 -13.51
CA ILE A 229 -1.63 -4.05 -14.04
C ILE A 229 -0.92 -5.38 -13.76
N ASN A 230 0.38 -5.44 -14.01
CA ASN A 230 1.21 -6.62 -13.80
C ASN A 230 1.21 -7.03 -12.33
N GLU A 231 1.47 -6.10 -11.41
CA GLU A 231 1.45 -6.30 -9.96
C GLU A 231 0.13 -6.93 -9.50
N GLN A 232 -0.99 -6.32 -9.90
CA GLN A 232 -2.31 -6.73 -9.41
C GLN A 232 -2.74 -8.09 -9.96
N ASN A 233 -2.36 -8.44 -11.19
CA ASN A 233 -2.55 -9.78 -11.74
C ASN A 233 -1.58 -10.80 -11.12
N TYR A 234 -0.34 -10.39 -10.83
CA TYR A 234 0.67 -11.26 -10.23
C TYR A 234 0.24 -11.78 -8.86
N ILE A 235 -0.31 -10.91 -8.01
CA ILE A 235 -0.78 -11.27 -6.67
C ILE A 235 -2.14 -11.95 -6.65
N GLU A 236 -2.94 -11.86 -7.73
CA GLU A 236 -4.31 -12.39 -7.76
C GLU A 236 -4.32 -13.89 -7.47
N SER A 237 -3.61 -14.70 -8.26
CA SER A 237 -3.57 -16.16 -8.05
C SER A 237 -2.67 -16.58 -6.87
N ARG A 238 -1.67 -15.76 -6.54
CA ARG A 238 -0.63 -16.10 -5.55
C ARG A 238 -0.99 -15.74 -4.12
N VAL A 239 -1.90 -14.78 -3.93
CA VAL A 239 -2.30 -14.29 -2.61
C VAL A 239 -3.80 -14.21 -2.49
N VAL A 240 -4.46 -13.46 -3.37
CA VAL A 240 -5.89 -13.16 -3.22
C VAL A 240 -6.71 -14.43 -3.35
N GLN A 241 -6.44 -15.29 -4.33
CA GLN A 241 -7.12 -16.57 -4.51
C GLN A 241 -6.46 -17.74 -3.78
N HIS A 242 -5.39 -17.48 -3.02
CA HIS A 242 -4.66 -18.55 -2.34
C HIS A 242 -5.54 -19.16 -1.23
N PRO A 243 -5.74 -20.49 -1.19
CA PRO A 243 -6.69 -21.14 -0.28
C PRO A 243 -6.46 -20.81 1.20
N TYR A 244 -5.19 -20.70 1.61
CA TYR A 244 -4.83 -20.32 2.97
C TYR A 244 -5.35 -18.92 3.33
N PHE A 245 -5.08 -17.89 2.50
CA PHE A 245 -5.49 -16.53 2.81
C PHE A 245 -6.99 -16.32 2.67
N GLN A 246 -7.63 -17.02 1.74
CA GLN A 246 -9.09 -17.05 1.63
C GLN A 246 -9.74 -17.56 2.92
N LYS A 247 -9.25 -18.69 3.44
CA LYS A 247 -9.77 -19.32 4.65
C LYS A 247 -9.42 -18.55 5.93
N GLU A 248 -8.17 -18.16 6.08
CA GLU A 248 -7.66 -17.64 7.34
C GLU A 248 -7.79 -16.13 7.49
N VAL A 249 -8.02 -15.39 6.40
CA VAL A 249 -8.10 -13.92 6.42
C VAL A 249 -9.30 -13.39 5.66
N LEU A 250 -9.33 -13.50 4.32
CA LEU A 250 -10.23 -12.73 3.46
C LEU A 250 -11.72 -13.07 3.63
N SER A 251 -12.04 -14.31 4.03
CA SER A 251 -13.43 -14.74 4.29
C SER A 251 -13.88 -14.52 5.75
N LYS A 252 -12.99 -14.08 6.65
CA LYS A 252 -13.34 -13.93 8.07
C LYS A 252 -14.02 -12.59 8.35
N PRO A 253 -15.01 -12.54 9.27
CA PRO A 253 -15.59 -11.28 9.74
C PRO A 253 -14.56 -10.30 10.28
N ALA A 254 -13.49 -10.80 10.90
CA ALA A 254 -12.35 -10.01 11.35
C ALA A 254 -11.75 -9.15 10.23
N PHE A 255 -11.70 -9.63 8.98
CA PHE A 255 -11.23 -8.82 7.84
C PHE A 255 -12.08 -7.57 7.61
N HIS A 256 -13.39 -7.64 7.86
CA HIS A 256 -14.25 -6.45 7.79
C HIS A 256 -13.95 -5.45 8.92
N LEU A 257 -13.52 -5.92 10.10
CA LEU A 257 -13.03 -5.06 11.18
C LEU A 257 -11.72 -4.36 10.81
N HIS A 258 -10.84 -5.03 10.07
CA HIS A 258 -9.62 -4.43 9.53
C HIS A 258 -9.92 -3.31 8.50
N ASN A 259 -10.96 -3.48 7.69
CA ASN A 259 -11.46 -2.40 6.83
C ASN A 259 -12.04 -1.23 7.63
N LEU A 260 -12.63 -1.47 8.80
CA LEU A 260 -13.06 -0.40 9.71
C LEU A 260 -11.85 0.33 10.31
N ALA A 261 -10.73 -0.38 10.54
CA ALA A 261 -9.47 0.18 11.03
C ALA A 261 -8.64 0.96 10.01
N GLY A 262 -9.19 1.20 8.83
CA GLY A 262 -8.53 1.99 7.79
C GLY A 262 -7.35 1.26 7.15
N LEU A 263 -7.23 -0.07 7.29
CA LEU A 263 -6.22 -0.87 6.57
C LEU A 263 -6.48 -0.92 5.06
N ASN A 264 -7.67 -0.49 4.65
CA ASN A 264 -8.04 -0.22 3.27
C ASN A 264 -7.75 1.24 2.83
N HIS A 265 -7.18 2.07 3.71
CA HIS A 265 -6.73 3.41 3.37
C HIS A 265 -5.27 3.35 2.93
N ILE A 266 -4.98 3.93 1.76
CA ILE A 266 -3.59 4.22 1.37
C ILE A 266 -3.44 5.73 1.33
N VAL A 267 -2.57 6.24 2.19
CA VAL A 267 -2.34 7.67 2.43
C VAL A 267 -0.87 8.04 2.23
N PHE A 268 -0.63 9.23 1.74
CA PHE A 268 0.65 9.85 1.47
C PHE A 268 0.71 11.16 2.26
N PRO A 269 1.64 11.30 3.21
CA PRO A 269 1.80 12.55 3.94
C PRO A 269 2.24 13.69 3.03
N LEU A 270 1.58 14.83 3.16
CA LEU A 270 1.93 16.09 2.49
C LEU A 270 3.00 16.86 3.30
N GLY A 271 3.78 16.15 4.10
CA GLY A 271 4.72 16.66 5.09
C GLY A 271 4.32 16.32 6.53
N ARG A 272 5.31 16.32 7.43
CA ARG A 272 5.13 15.88 8.83
C ARG A 272 4.12 16.76 9.57
N GLY A 273 3.02 16.16 10.05
CA GLY A 273 1.98 16.85 10.80
C GLY A 273 1.13 17.86 9.99
N LYS A 274 1.18 17.82 8.66
CA LYS A 274 0.39 18.73 7.80
C LYS A 274 -0.96 18.11 7.44
N GLY A 275 -0.97 17.20 6.47
CA GLY A 275 -2.18 16.55 5.99
C GLY A 275 -1.86 15.32 5.16
N LEU A 276 -2.88 14.53 4.87
CA LEU A 276 -2.77 13.27 4.14
C LEU A 276 -3.49 13.40 2.80
N ALA A 277 -2.84 12.96 1.72
CA ALA A 277 -3.51 12.68 0.45
C ALA A 277 -3.64 11.17 0.25
N GLY A 278 -4.71 10.66 -0.32
CA GLY A 278 -4.87 9.22 -0.43
C GLY A 278 -6.19 8.79 -1.00
N ARG A 279 -6.45 7.49 -0.88
CA ARG A 279 -7.70 6.86 -1.29
C ARG A 279 -8.04 5.69 -0.39
N VAL A 280 -9.33 5.35 -0.39
CA VAL A 280 -9.89 4.17 0.25
C VAL A 280 -10.19 3.12 -0.82
N ILE A 281 -9.78 1.88 -0.61
CA ILE A 281 -10.23 0.75 -1.42
C ILE A 281 -11.46 0.12 -0.76
N GLU A 282 -12.51 -0.08 -1.55
CA GLU A 282 -13.77 -0.66 -1.03
C GLU A 282 -13.71 -2.19 -1.03
N HIS A 283 -13.33 -2.82 -2.16
CA HIS A 283 -13.28 -4.28 -2.28
C HIS A 283 -11.91 -4.76 -2.75
N PHE A 284 -11.01 -5.04 -1.79
CA PHE A 284 -9.69 -5.58 -2.08
C PHE A 284 -9.75 -6.91 -2.89
N GLY A 285 -10.79 -7.72 -2.70
CA GLY A 285 -10.95 -8.99 -3.42
C GLY A 285 -11.20 -8.87 -4.93
N LYS A 286 -11.48 -7.66 -5.47
CA LYS A 286 -11.75 -7.48 -6.90
C LYS A 286 -10.54 -6.89 -7.63
N LEU A 287 -10.03 -7.64 -8.61
CA LEU A 287 -8.88 -7.27 -9.42
C LEU A 287 -9.04 -5.88 -10.09
N ASP A 288 -10.16 -5.63 -10.75
CA ASP A 288 -10.42 -4.37 -11.46
C ASP A 288 -10.41 -3.16 -10.51
N GLU A 289 -10.99 -3.33 -9.31
CA GLU A 289 -10.98 -2.27 -8.29
C GLU A 289 -9.56 -1.97 -7.83
N ARG A 290 -8.71 -3.00 -7.60
CA ARG A 290 -7.31 -2.79 -7.21
C ARG A 290 -6.49 -2.12 -8.32
N ILE A 291 -6.68 -2.50 -9.57
CA ILE A 291 -6.00 -1.87 -10.72
C ILE A 291 -6.40 -0.39 -10.83
N MET A 292 -7.70 -0.09 -10.78
CA MET A 292 -8.19 1.29 -10.84
C MET A 292 -7.82 2.11 -9.61
N PHE A 293 -7.69 1.46 -8.45
CA PHE A 293 -7.18 2.06 -7.22
C PHE A 293 -5.73 2.51 -7.39
N GLY A 294 -4.83 1.60 -7.81
CA GLY A 294 -3.41 1.90 -8.08
C GLY A 294 -3.22 3.00 -9.13
N LYS A 295 -3.99 2.95 -10.23
CA LYS A 295 -3.97 4.01 -11.26
C LYS A 295 -4.40 5.36 -10.71
N GLY A 296 -5.39 5.39 -9.81
CA GLY A 296 -5.81 6.63 -9.18
C GLY A 296 -4.79 7.19 -8.19
N LEU A 297 -4.06 6.33 -7.45
CA LEU A 297 -2.94 6.75 -6.62
C LEU A 297 -1.80 7.33 -7.47
N TYR A 298 -1.47 6.68 -8.58
CA TYR A 298 -0.51 7.21 -9.56
C TYR A 298 -0.94 8.60 -10.06
N ALA A 299 -2.20 8.73 -10.51
CA ALA A 299 -2.71 9.98 -11.05
C ALA A 299 -2.77 11.11 -10.02
N MET A 300 -3.01 10.76 -8.76
CA MET A 300 -2.94 11.71 -7.64
C MET A 300 -1.51 12.17 -7.39
N LEU A 301 -0.57 11.22 -7.28
CA LEU A 301 0.83 11.50 -6.95
C LEU A 301 1.54 12.29 -8.06
N PHE A 302 1.40 11.87 -9.32
CA PHE A 302 2.12 12.46 -10.45
C PHE A 302 1.30 13.46 -11.27
N GLY A 303 -0.02 13.54 -11.05
CA GLY A 303 -0.90 14.45 -11.79
C GLY A 303 -1.19 15.77 -11.07
N VAL A 304 -0.73 15.95 -9.83
CA VAL A 304 -0.95 17.15 -9.00
C VAL A 304 0.38 17.62 -8.42
N GLU A 305 0.81 18.85 -8.75
CA GLU A 305 2.16 19.35 -8.42
C GLU A 305 2.42 19.47 -6.94
N GLN A 306 1.44 19.99 -6.20
CA GLN A 306 1.56 20.14 -4.76
C GLN A 306 1.68 18.79 -4.05
N VAL A 307 0.93 17.78 -4.50
CA VAL A 307 1.00 16.42 -3.92
C VAL A 307 2.36 15.82 -4.21
N PHE A 308 2.80 15.83 -5.48
CA PHE A 308 4.11 15.32 -5.86
C PHE A 308 5.24 15.90 -5.00
N THR A 309 5.33 17.23 -4.94
CA THR A 309 6.45 17.92 -4.28
C THR A 309 6.48 17.63 -2.79
N GLN A 310 5.33 17.69 -2.12
CA GLN A 310 5.24 17.47 -0.68
C GLN A 310 5.46 16.01 -0.29
N VAL A 311 4.94 15.07 -1.09
CA VAL A 311 5.15 13.63 -0.85
C VAL A 311 6.60 13.25 -1.07
N LEU A 312 7.25 13.79 -2.11
CA LEU A 312 8.67 13.54 -2.36
C LEU A 312 9.56 14.13 -1.26
N GLU A 313 9.25 15.35 -0.79
CA GLU A 313 9.93 15.96 0.35
C GLU A 313 9.76 15.11 1.63
N PHE A 314 8.56 14.61 1.89
CA PHE A 314 8.31 13.69 3.01
C PHE A 314 9.11 12.40 2.88
N ALA A 315 9.08 11.75 1.72
CA ALA A 315 9.80 10.50 1.46
C ALA A 315 11.31 10.65 1.73
N ARG A 316 11.89 11.80 1.36
CA ARG A 316 13.31 12.12 1.57
C ARG A 316 13.66 12.46 3.02
N SER A 317 12.74 13.05 3.77
CA SER A 317 13.02 13.61 5.10
C SER A 317 12.65 12.70 6.25
N VAL A 318 11.76 11.73 6.04
CA VAL A 318 11.27 10.83 7.08
C VAL A 318 11.70 9.40 6.75
N PRO A 319 12.67 8.83 7.49
CA PRO A 319 13.04 7.42 7.38
C PRO A 319 11.84 6.51 7.64
N HIS A 320 11.82 5.35 6.99
CA HIS A 320 10.76 4.36 7.18
C HIS A 320 11.20 3.28 8.17
N HIS A 321 10.46 3.16 9.27
CA HIS A 321 10.57 2.14 10.30
C HIS A 321 9.27 1.32 10.46
N GLY A 322 8.23 1.67 9.71
CA GLY A 322 6.94 0.97 9.73
C GLY A 322 6.02 1.42 10.85
N SER A 323 6.27 2.56 11.49
CA SER A 323 5.37 3.07 12.55
C SER A 323 4.41 4.11 11.98
N ARG A 324 3.17 4.13 12.48
CA ARG A 324 2.17 5.16 12.17
C ARG A 324 2.57 6.53 12.71
N ALA A 325 3.50 6.60 13.68
CA ALA A 325 4.09 7.84 14.17
C ALA A 325 4.88 8.62 13.09
N GLU A 326 5.32 7.95 12.02
CA GLU A 326 5.92 8.62 10.85
C GLU A 326 4.92 9.55 10.15
N TYR A 327 3.65 9.14 10.12
CA TYR A 327 2.57 9.84 9.43
C TYR A 327 1.93 10.89 10.33
N TRP A 328 1.71 10.54 11.60
CA TRP A 328 0.91 11.33 12.53
C TRP A 328 1.56 11.40 13.94
N PRO A 329 2.73 12.06 14.09
CA PRO A 329 3.52 12.04 15.33
C PRO A 329 2.88 12.75 16.53
N GLY A 330 1.86 13.58 16.31
CA GLY A 330 1.10 14.19 17.41
C GLY A 330 -0.08 13.32 17.89
N LEU A 331 -0.27 12.14 17.29
CA LEU A 331 -1.32 11.18 17.67
C LEU A 331 -0.72 9.84 18.08
N PHE A 332 0.37 9.44 17.44
CA PHE A 332 1.07 8.20 17.70
C PHE A 332 2.50 8.43 18.19
N THR A 333 3.00 7.47 18.95
CA THR A 333 4.42 7.34 19.30
C THR A 333 4.89 5.90 19.09
N ALA A 334 6.17 5.73 18.77
CA ALA A 334 6.83 4.42 18.71
C ALA A 334 7.49 4.04 20.04
N HIS A 335 7.40 4.90 21.05
CA HIS A 335 8.00 4.72 22.36
C HIS A 335 6.90 4.42 23.39
N GLU A 336 6.95 3.23 24.01
CA GLU A 336 5.93 2.80 24.98
C GLU A 336 5.85 3.74 26.19
N ASP A 337 6.96 4.35 26.61
CA ASP A 337 7.02 5.30 27.72
C ASP A 337 6.39 6.67 27.41
N GLU A 338 6.15 6.98 26.14
CA GLU A 338 5.43 8.17 25.69
C GLU A 338 3.95 7.89 25.39
N ALA A 339 3.54 6.61 25.43
CA ALA A 339 2.18 6.19 25.16
C ALA A 339 1.26 6.40 26.38
N GLY A 340 -0.03 6.58 26.12
CA GLY A 340 -1.03 6.66 27.19
C GLY A 340 -1.28 5.30 27.85
N GLU A 341 -1.63 5.31 29.13
CA GLU A 341 -2.09 4.12 29.87
C GLU A 341 -3.63 3.97 29.84
N ASP A 342 -4.32 4.77 28.99
CA ASP A 342 -5.77 4.82 28.95
C ASP A 342 -6.37 3.50 28.42
N GLU A 343 -7.38 2.96 29.11
CA GLU A 343 -8.08 1.74 28.65
C GLU A 343 -9.18 2.04 27.62
N LEU A 344 -9.56 3.32 27.48
CA LEU A 344 -10.58 3.81 26.57
C LEU A 344 -10.04 5.01 25.80
N TYR A 345 -10.19 5.01 24.49
CA TYR A 345 -9.54 6.00 23.60
C TYR A 345 -10.54 6.86 22.82
N SER A 346 -11.79 6.42 22.70
CA SER A 346 -12.74 7.03 21.76
C SER A 346 -13.16 8.46 22.14
N GLN A 347 -13.23 8.77 23.43
CA GLN A 347 -13.64 10.08 23.92
C GLN A 347 -12.54 11.13 23.70
N GLU A 348 -11.29 10.80 24.02
CA GLU A 348 -10.11 11.63 23.80
C GLU A 348 -9.94 11.91 22.30
N LEU A 349 -10.11 10.88 21.45
CA LEU A 349 -10.13 11.01 20.00
C LEU A 349 -11.38 11.72 19.46
N LEU A 350 -12.42 11.98 20.24
CA LEU A 350 -13.53 12.86 19.84
C LEU A 350 -13.25 14.31 20.23
N ASP A 351 -12.67 14.51 21.40
CA ASP A 351 -12.51 15.83 22.01
C ASP A 351 -11.26 16.56 21.52
N GLN A 352 -10.20 15.82 21.14
CA GLN A 352 -8.90 16.40 20.79
C GLN A 352 -8.45 15.98 19.40
N GLU A 353 -8.01 16.95 18.58
CA GLU A 353 -7.41 16.67 17.27
C GLU A 353 -6.06 15.97 17.39
N TRP A 354 -5.31 16.30 18.44
CA TRP A 354 -3.97 15.82 18.77
C TRP A 354 -3.93 15.37 20.23
N LEU A 355 -3.07 14.40 20.58
CA LEU A 355 -2.90 13.93 21.94
C LEU A 355 -1.62 14.50 22.55
N ALA A 356 -1.67 14.87 23.83
CA ALA A 356 -0.50 15.33 24.56
C ALA A 356 0.56 14.22 24.67
N GLU A 357 1.80 14.60 24.91
CA GLU A 357 2.86 13.64 25.23
C GLU A 357 2.52 12.87 26.51
N GLY A 358 2.69 11.54 26.50
CA GLY A 358 2.19 10.65 27.55
C GLY A 358 0.70 10.26 27.41
N GLN A 359 0.02 10.69 26.34
CA GLN A 359 -1.35 10.26 26.00
C GLN A 359 -1.45 9.74 24.56
N ARG A 360 -0.34 9.64 23.83
CA ARG A 360 -0.34 9.22 22.43
C ARG A 360 -0.60 7.72 22.33
N LEU A 361 -1.12 7.31 21.18
CA LEU A 361 -1.33 5.89 20.89
C LEU A 361 0.00 5.23 20.53
N TYR A 362 0.28 4.07 21.10
CA TYR A 362 1.43 3.28 20.73
C TYR A 362 1.28 2.69 19.33
N SER A 363 2.29 2.91 18.49
CA SER A 363 2.45 2.29 17.19
C SER A 363 3.92 1.88 17.04
N PRO A 364 4.25 0.60 17.26
CA PRO A 364 5.64 0.15 17.31
C PRO A 364 6.36 0.29 15.97
N GLU A 365 7.69 0.22 16.00
CA GLU A 365 8.48 0.00 14.80
C GLU A 365 8.39 -1.45 14.33
N LEU A 366 8.44 -1.67 13.01
CA LEU A 366 8.22 -2.99 12.41
C LEU A 366 9.17 -4.05 12.96
N LEU A 367 10.45 -3.73 13.03
CA LEU A 367 11.48 -4.68 13.46
C LEU A 367 11.47 -4.95 14.97
N ALA A 368 10.70 -4.17 15.75
CA ALA A 368 10.49 -4.43 17.17
C ALA A 368 9.46 -5.54 17.41
N VAL A 369 8.48 -5.67 16.51
CA VAL A 369 7.33 -6.59 16.67
C VAL A 369 7.28 -7.72 15.65
N TRP A 370 7.93 -7.56 14.49
CA TRP A 370 7.96 -8.54 13.41
C TRP A 370 9.37 -8.74 12.88
N GLY A 371 9.85 -9.98 12.93
CA GLY A 371 11.13 -10.38 12.34
C GLY A 371 11.03 -10.78 10.86
N ASP A 372 12.19 -10.86 10.20
CA ASP A 372 12.30 -11.35 8.82
C ASP A 372 11.63 -12.73 8.70
N THR A 373 10.60 -12.80 7.85
CA THR A 373 9.75 -13.99 7.74
C THR A 373 9.99 -14.67 6.40
N PRO A 374 10.51 -15.91 6.36
CA PRO A 374 10.61 -16.64 5.12
C PRO A 374 9.20 -16.96 4.60
N TYR A 375 9.01 -16.85 3.29
CA TYR A 375 7.74 -17.14 2.65
C TYR A 375 7.86 -18.37 1.72
N GLU A 376 6.73 -19.01 1.47
CA GLU A 376 6.67 -20.22 0.64
C GLU A 376 7.21 -19.98 -0.78
N PRO A 377 7.80 -21.01 -1.42
CA PRO A 377 8.19 -20.95 -2.82
C PRO A 377 7.06 -20.44 -3.71
N ILE A 378 7.42 -19.67 -4.72
CA ILE A 378 6.45 -18.97 -5.55
C ILE A 378 6.18 -19.80 -6.79
N THR A 379 4.91 -19.89 -7.15
CA THR A 379 4.49 -20.48 -8.42
C THR A 379 5.02 -19.65 -9.58
N ARG A 380 5.80 -20.28 -10.48
CA ARG A 380 6.49 -19.62 -11.60
C ARG A 380 5.64 -19.52 -12.88
N GLN A 381 4.32 -19.39 -12.73
CA GLN A 381 3.41 -19.33 -13.87
C GLN A 381 3.22 -17.90 -14.39
N ASP A 382 3.33 -17.70 -15.70
CA ASP A 382 2.94 -16.44 -16.32
C ASP A 382 1.42 -16.24 -16.21
N TRP A 383 0.98 -15.10 -15.72
CA TRP A 383 -0.44 -14.78 -15.57
C TRP A 383 -1.09 -14.31 -16.88
N LEU A 384 -0.30 -13.94 -17.90
CA LEU A 384 -0.80 -13.53 -19.22
C LEU A 384 -1.34 -14.74 -19.99
N GLN A 385 -2.60 -15.09 -19.73
CA GLN A 385 -3.26 -16.25 -20.33
C GLN A 385 -4.44 -15.87 -21.23
N ASN A 386 -5.00 -14.67 -21.05
CA ASN A 386 -6.18 -14.21 -21.76
C ASN A 386 -6.14 -12.68 -21.97
N ARG A 387 -7.20 -12.16 -22.60
CA ARG A 387 -7.31 -10.74 -22.99
C ARG A 387 -7.83 -9.82 -21.87
N ASP A 388 -8.18 -10.36 -20.71
CA ASP A 388 -8.95 -9.63 -19.69
C ASP A 388 -8.17 -8.40 -19.17
N CYS A 389 -6.84 -8.50 -19.11
CA CYS A 389 -5.97 -7.40 -18.68
C CYS A 389 -5.93 -6.20 -19.65
N LEU A 390 -6.21 -6.42 -20.94
CA LEU A 390 -6.00 -5.41 -21.99
C LEU A 390 -6.91 -4.19 -21.83
N GLY A 391 -8.11 -4.38 -21.29
CA GLY A 391 -9.06 -3.29 -21.02
C GLY A 391 -8.57 -2.28 -19.98
N HIS A 392 -7.55 -2.62 -19.20
CA HIS A 392 -7.01 -1.75 -18.16
C HIS A 392 -5.95 -0.77 -18.65
N LEU A 393 -5.44 -0.91 -19.86
CA LEU A 393 -4.43 0.00 -20.44
C LEU A 393 -5.06 1.30 -20.93
N THR A 394 -5.56 2.08 -19.97
CA THR A 394 -6.28 3.34 -20.18
C THR A 394 -5.71 4.44 -19.31
N ILE A 395 -5.93 5.69 -19.71
CA ILE A 395 -5.42 6.86 -18.99
C ILE A 395 -5.79 6.83 -17.49
N PRO A 396 -4.81 7.01 -16.58
CA PRO A 396 -5.06 7.21 -15.15
C PRO A 396 -5.94 8.43 -14.91
N ARG A 397 -6.98 8.28 -14.09
CA ARG A 397 -7.90 9.37 -13.77
C ARG A 397 -7.55 9.97 -12.42
N ARG A 398 -7.33 11.29 -12.40
CA ARG A 398 -7.10 12.04 -11.16
C ARG A 398 -8.36 11.96 -10.28
N PRO A 399 -8.23 11.56 -9.01
CA PRO A 399 -9.37 11.59 -8.09
C PRO A 399 -9.79 13.04 -7.82
N TRP A 400 -11.10 13.25 -7.63
CA TRP A 400 -11.62 14.57 -7.23
C TRP A 400 -11.42 14.79 -5.73
N LEU A 401 -11.77 13.79 -4.93
CA LEU A 401 -11.60 13.79 -3.48
C LEU A 401 -10.39 12.92 -3.15
N PHE A 402 -9.35 13.53 -2.58
CA PHE A 402 -8.13 12.81 -2.23
C PHE A 402 -7.45 13.35 -0.97
N GLU A 403 -7.87 14.49 -0.41
CA GLU A 403 -7.47 14.85 0.95
C GLU A 403 -8.15 13.89 1.93
N MET A 404 -7.34 13.24 2.76
CA MET A 404 -7.71 12.06 3.54
C MET A 404 -7.57 12.25 5.05
N SER A 405 -7.10 13.39 5.56
CA SER A 405 -6.82 13.52 7.00
C SER A 405 -8.07 13.26 7.85
N HIS A 406 -9.20 13.86 7.47
CA HIS A 406 -10.47 13.66 8.19
C HIS A 406 -11.02 12.25 8.05
N GLU A 407 -11.04 11.69 6.83
CA GLU A 407 -11.56 10.33 6.58
C GLU A 407 -10.68 9.28 7.25
N HIS A 408 -9.36 9.46 7.21
CA HIS A 408 -8.40 8.57 7.85
C HIS A 408 -8.52 8.60 9.38
N ARG A 409 -8.64 9.80 9.97
CA ARG A 409 -8.93 9.97 11.40
C ARG A 409 -10.27 9.35 11.80
N TYR A 410 -11.29 9.51 10.96
CA TYR A 410 -12.61 8.92 11.23
C TYR A 410 -12.57 7.38 11.21
N GLY A 411 -11.76 6.77 10.33
CA GLY A 411 -11.47 5.34 10.38
C GLY A 411 -10.89 4.92 11.73
N MET A 412 -9.88 5.63 12.23
CA MET A 412 -9.30 5.35 13.54
C MET A 412 -10.31 5.50 14.69
N LEU A 413 -11.17 6.52 14.64
CA LEU A 413 -12.19 6.71 15.65
C LEU A 413 -13.19 5.54 15.69
N LYS A 414 -13.56 4.95 14.55
CA LYS A 414 -14.41 3.75 14.53
C LYS A 414 -13.73 2.58 15.22
N THR A 415 -12.43 2.43 15.01
CA THR A 415 -11.64 1.42 15.70
C THR A 415 -11.62 1.65 17.20
N ALA A 416 -11.33 2.87 17.64
CA ALA A 416 -11.34 3.20 19.07
C ALA A 416 -12.71 2.94 19.71
N LEU A 417 -13.81 3.28 19.02
CA LEU A 417 -15.15 2.95 19.50
C LEU A 417 -15.39 1.45 19.62
N ALA A 418 -14.90 0.65 18.67
CA ALA A 418 -15.00 -0.81 18.73
C ALA A 418 -14.14 -1.38 19.87
N HIS A 419 -12.92 -0.88 20.02
CA HIS A 419 -11.99 -1.23 21.09
C HIS A 419 -12.62 -0.97 22.46
N ASP A 420 -13.12 0.24 22.69
CA ASP A 420 -13.75 0.64 23.94
C ASP A 420 -15.00 -0.19 24.24
N ALA A 421 -15.82 -0.48 23.22
CA ALA A 421 -16.99 -1.34 23.37
C ALA A 421 -16.59 -2.77 23.78
N GLN A 422 -15.48 -3.29 23.25
CA GLN A 422 -14.96 -4.60 23.59
C GLN A 422 -14.39 -4.61 25.03
N THR A 423 -13.63 -3.60 25.44
CA THR A 423 -13.13 -3.42 26.81
C THR A 423 -14.25 -3.31 27.83
N LEU A 424 -15.37 -2.67 27.48
CA LEU A 424 -16.49 -2.49 28.41
C LEU A 424 -17.38 -3.74 28.54
N THR A 425 -17.32 -4.67 27.58
CA THR A 425 -18.18 -5.86 27.54
C THR A 425 -17.50 -7.13 28.05
N HIS A 426 -16.17 -7.11 28.20
CA HIS A 426 -15.34 -8.22 28.68
C HIS A 426 -14.49 -7.81 29.88
#